data_AF-R7IQW1-F1
#
_entry.id   AF-R7IQW1-F1
#
_cell.length_a   1.000
_cell.length_b   1.000
_cell.length_c   1.000
_cell.angle_alpha   90.00
_cell.angle_beta   90.00
_cell.angle_gamma   90.00
#
_symmetry.space_group_name_H-M   'P 1'
#
loop_
_entity.id
_entity.type
_entity.pdbx_description
1 polymer ?
#
loop_
_entity_poly.entity_id
_entity_poly.type
_entity_poly.pdbx_seq_one_letter_code
_entity_poly.pdbx_strand_id
1 'polypeptide(L)'
;MLTFDLGYDGAVDFYLDEDVFYGIGQQGEKLTEVSLKHRFGTSFYPFFTGRGYVWCLSAALLPETFLCGKGPGNFAFYCTQNDYVGLLNTHGTHYLSMDKPHSLYLQMWIDIGGIAVLAYLALLLFLFLQYFRWKKAKQKNMEKDISGCADWLMVSIVAFIIYSVLNDSLVAVTFLAAIFFGILFGITGEKE
;
A
#
# COMPACT_ATOMS: atom_id res chain seq x y z
N MET A 1 -1.49 16.51 -32.48
CA MET A 1 -1.20 16.64 -31.03
C MET A 1 -0.93 18.10 -30.78
N LEU A 2 -1.65 18.70 -29.83
CA LEU A 2 -1.51 20.09 -29.43
C LEU A 2 -1.06 20.14 -27.98
N THR A 3 0.00 20.91 -27.73
CA THR A 3 0.63 21.04 -26.42
C THR A 3 0.36 22.43 -25.86
N PHE A 4 -0.14 22.49 -24.63
CA PHE A 4 -0.42 23.73 -23.91
C PHE A 4 0.41 23.79 -22.63
N ASP A 5 1.05 24.93 -22.40
CA ASP A 5 1.63 25.26 -21.11
C ASP A 5 0.54 25.89 -20.23
N LEU A 6 0.11 25.14 -19.21
CA LEU A 6 -0.92 25.56 -18.26
C LEU A 6 -0.35 25.91 -16.88
N GLY A 7 0.98 26.03 -16.75
CA GLY A 7 1.64 26.35 -15.48
C GLY A 7 1.83 25.15 -14.53
N TYR A 8 1.69 23.92 -15.03
CA TYR A 8 2.09 22.70 -14.33
C TYR A 8 3.57 22.37 -14.64
N ASP A 9 4.17 21.44 -13.88
CA ASP A 9 5.56 21.02 -14.10
C ASP A 9 5.79 20.39 -15.49
N GLY A 10 4.76 19.78 -16.07
CA GLY A 10 4.75 19.24 -17.43
C GLY A 10 3.74 19.94 -18.33
N ALA A 11 4.05 19.96 -19.63
CA ALA A 11 3.11 20.44 -20.64
C ALA A 11 1.91 19.49 -20.76
N VAL A 12 0.76 20.05 -21.13
CA VAL A 12 -0.51 19.34 -21.20
C VAL A 12 -0.88 19.13 -22.65
N ASP A 13 -1.13 17.87 -23.02
CA ASP A 13 -1.29 17.47 -24.41
C ASP A 13 -2.70 16.97 -24.71
N PHE A 14 -3.25 17.43 -25.84
CA PHE A 14 -4.58 17.06 -26.31
C PHE A 14 -4.54 16.57 -27.76
N TYR A 15 -5.44 15.64 -28.10
CA TYR A 15 -5.79 15.36 -29.47
C TYR A 15 -6.82 16.39 -29.96
N LEU A 16 -6.62 16.88 -31.18
CA LEU A 16 -7.64 17.64 -31.90
C LEU A 16 -8.14 16.74 -33.02
N ASP A 17 -9.42 16.40 -32.97
CA ASP A 17 -10.08 15.56 -33.97
C ASP A 17 -11.50 16.07 -34.20
N GLU A 18 -11.89 16.24 -35.47
CA GLU A 18 -13.18 16.82 -35.88
C GLU A 18 -13.57 18.11 -35.10
N ASP A 19 -12.61 19.04 -34.92
CA ASP A 19 -12.76 20.30 -34.17
C ASP A 19 -13.07 20.14 -32.66
N VAL A 20 -12.91 18.94 -32.11
CA VAL A 20 -13.09 18.63 -30.69
C VAL A 20 -11.74 18.32 -30.04
N PHE A 21 -11.51 18.86 -28.85
CA PHE A 21 -10.36 18.53 -28.02
C PHE A 21 -10.63 17.29 -27.18
N TYR A 22 -9.76 16.29 -27.28
CA TYR A 22 -9.76 15.10 -26.46
C TYR A 22 -8.51 15.07 -25.58
N GLY A 23 -8.67 14.69 -24.31
CA GLY A 23 -7.54 14.38 -23.45
C GLY A 23 -6.82 13.13 -23.93
N ILE A 24 -5.51 13.08 -23.69
CA ILE A 24 -4.69 11.90 -24.00
C ILE A 24 -4.65 10.99 -22.77
N GLY A 25 -5.37 9.89 -22.81
CA GLY A 25 -5.27 8.83 -21.81
C GLY A 25 -4.05 7.93 -22.02
N GLN A 26 -3.82 7.03 -21.07
CA GLN A 26 -2.84 5.96 -21.21
C GLN A 26 -3.11 5.15 -22.49
N GLN A 27 -2.04 4.70 -23.15
CA GLN A 27 -2.09 4.01 -24.45
C GLN A 27 -2.70 4.82 -25.61
N GLY A 28 -2.84 6.14 -25.47
CA GLY A 28 -3.38 7.01 -26.54
C GLY A 28 -4.90 6.99 -26.63
N GLU A 29 -5.60 6.56 -25.58
CA GLU A 29 -7.05 6.64 -25.49
C GLU A 29 -7.52 8.10 -25.60
N LYS A 30 -8.55 8.36 -26.42
CA LYS A 30 -9.17 9.68 -26.57
C LYS A 30 -10.21 9.88 -25.48
N LEU A 31 -9.87 10.69 -24.46
CA LEU A 31 -10.77 10.99 -23.35
C LEU A 31 -11.67 12.18 -23.71
N THR A 32 -12.98 11.94 -23.77
CA THR A 32 -14.00 13.01 -23.96
C THR A 32 -14.21 13.85 -22.70
N GLU A 33 -13.91 13.30 -21.52
CA GLU A 33 -13.96 14.01 -20.24
C GLU A 33 -12.64 13.79 -19.49
N VAL A 34 -11.95 14.89 -19.20
CA VAL A 34 -10.65 14.88 -18.49
C VAL A 34 -10.79 15.01 -16.97
N SER A 35 -12.02 15.17 -16.47
CA SER A 35 -12.31 15.34 -15.06
C SER A 35 -13.20 14.21 -14.56
N LEU A 36 -12.77 13.52 -13.51
CA LEU A 36 -13.64 12.62 -12.76
C LEU A 36 -14.63 13.44 -11.92
N LYS A 37 -15.93 13.21 -12.13
CA LYS A 37 -16.97 13.72 -11.25
C LYS A 37 -16.90 12.98 -9.92
N HIS A 38 -16.69 13.74 -8.84
CA HIS A 38 -16.54 13.29 -7.45
C HIS A 38 -15.20 12.59 -7.14
N ARG A 39 -14.31 13.30 -6.42
CA ARG A 39 -13.02 12.78 -5.96
C ARG A 39 -13.10 12.47 -4.47
N PHE A 40 -12.78 11.23 -4.09
CA PHE A 40 -12.69 10.83 -2.70
C PHE A 40 -11.33 11.20 -2.12
N GLY A 41 -11.31 11.71 -0.89
CA GLY A 41 -10.08 11.87 -0.09
C GLY A 41 -9.07 12.88 -0.64
N THR A 42 -9.50 13.91 -1.39
CA THR A 42 -8.60 14.91 -2.00
C THR A 42 -7.64 15.58 -1.00
N SER A 43 -8.05 15.76 0.25
CA SER A 43 -7.19 16.30 1.31
C SER A 43 -5.96 15.43 1.62
N PHE A 44 -6.01 14.12 1.33
CA PHE A 44 -4.91 13.19 1.56
C PHE A 44 -3.93 13.13 0.39
N TYR A 45 -4.25 13.71 -0.77
CA TYR A 45 -3.46 13.56 -1.98
C TYR A 45 -1.98 13.98 -1.82
N PRO A 46 -1.65 15.09 -1.13
CA PRO A 46 -0.26 15.50 -0.97
C PRO A 46 0.58 14.63 -0.02
N PHE A 47 -0.06 13.74 0.76
CA PHE A 47 0.63 13.00 1.81
C PHE A 47 1.63 12.00 1.24
N PHE A 48 2.74 11.84 1.95
CA PHE A 48 3.81 10.89 1.62
C PHE A 48 4.25 10.99 0.16
N THR A 49 4.62 12.19 -0.30
CA THR A 49 5.09 12.45 -1.68
C THR A 49 4.08 12.02 -2.76
N GLY A 50 2.80 12.31 -2.54
CA GLY A 50 1.74 11.96 -3.50
C GLY A 50 1.18 10.54 -3.35
N ARG A 51 1.70 9.70 -2.45
CA ARG A 51 1.17 8.33 -2.23
C ARG A 51 -0.26 8.34 -1.71
N GLY A 52 -0.66 9.38 -0.96
CA GLY A 52 -2.03 9.50 -0.47
C GLY A 52 -3.07 9.58 -1.60
N TYR A 53 -2.70 10.10 -2.77
CA TYR A 53 -3.54 10.03 -3.97
C TYR A 53 -3.74 8.60 -4.44
N VAL A 54 -2.65 7.84 -4.56
CA VAL A 54 -2.69 6.42 -4.95
C VAL A 54 -3.48 5.60 -3.93
N TRP A 55 -3.37 5.91 -2.64
CA TRP A 55 -4.15 5.25 -1.60
C TRP A 55 -5.65 5.53 -1.72
N CYS A 56 -6.05 6.74 -2.11
CA CYS A 56 -7.46 7.05 -2.35
C CYS A 56 -8.02 6.28 -3.54
N LEU A 57 -7.25 6.13 -4.62
CA LEU A 57 -7.61 5.29 -5.76
C LEU A 57 -7.68 3.80 -5.36
N SER A 58 -6.69 3.34 -4.58
CA SER A 58 -6.63 1.98 -4.04
C SER A 58 -7.82 1.68 -3.12
N ALA A 59 -8.26 2.68 -2.33
CA ALA A 59 -9.39 2.55 -1.42
C ALA A 59 -10.70 2.24 -2.16
N ALA A 60 -10.86 2.76 -3.38
CA ALA A 60 -12.03 2.47 -4.22
C ALA A 60 -12.11 0.99 -4.64
N LEU A 61 -10.97 0.29 -4.70
CA LEU A 61 -10.90 -1.14 -5.08
C LEU A 61 -11.11 -2.10 -3.90
N LEU A 62 -11.05 -1.61 -2.66
CA LEU A 62 -11.11 -2.47 -1.46
C LEU A 62 -12.42 -3.28 -1.34
N PRO A 63 -13.61 -2.74 -1.65
CA PRO A 63 -14.86 -3.50 -1.52
C PRO A 63 -14.92 -4.69 -2.48
N GLU A 64 -14.47 -4.51 -3.72
CA GLU A 64 -14.48 -5.58 -4.73
C GLU A 64 -13.45 -6.68 -4.47
N THR A 65 -12.35 -6.31 -3.82
CA THR A 65 -11.22 -7.22 -3.52
C THR A 65 -11.31 -7.84 -2.13
N PHE A 66 -12.41 -7.66 -1.41
CA PHE A 66 -12.54 -8.16 -0.05
C PHE A 66 -12.44 -9.69 0.04
N LEU A 67 -13.18 -10.41 -0.81
CA LEU A 67 -13.19 -11.88 -0.82
C LEU A 67 -12.03 -12.47 -1.61
N CYS A 68 -11.83 -11.99 -2.84
CA CYS A 68 -10.80 -12.48 -3.75
C CYS A 68 -10.10 -11.27 -4.39
N GLY A 69 -8.78 -11.21 -4.25
CA GLY A 69 -7.97 -10.18 -4.89
C GLY A 69 -7.96 -10.30 -6.42
N LYS A 70 -7.40 -9.29 -7.09
CA LYS A 70 -7.26 -9.24 -8.55
C LYS A 70 -6.00 -9.95 -9.06
N GLY A 71 -5.21 -10.56 -8.18
CA GLY A 71 -3.98 -11.26 -8.50
C GLY A 71 -2.72 -10.37 -8.39
N PRO A 72 -1.57 -10.93 -7.98
CA PRO A 72 -0.32 -10.17 -7.82
C PRO A 72 0.12 -9.48 -9.11
N GLY A 73 0.47 -8.19 -9.00
CA GLY A 73 1.00 -7.41 -10.12
C GLY A 73 -0.06 -6.89 -11.10
N ASN A 74 -1.35 -7.13 -10.83
CA ASN A 74 -2.42 -6.64 -11.68
C ASN A 74 -2.96 -5.25 -11.30
N PHE A 75 -2.43 -4.63 -10.23
CA PHE A 75 -2.89 -3.33 -9.75
C PHE A 75 -3.04 -2.28 -10.87
N ALA A 76 -2.06 -2.17 -11.76
CA ALA A 76 -2.07 -1.20 -12.85
C ALA A 76 -3.28 -1.33 -13.79
N PHE A 77 -3.83 -2.54 -13.96
CA PHE A 77 -4.96 -2.80 -14.87
C PHE A 77 -6.32 -2.52 -14.26
N TYR A 78 -6.43 -2.57 -12.93
CA TYR A 78 -7.69 -2.37 -12.21
C TYR A 78 -7.79 -0.99 -11.57
N CYS A 79 -6.65 -0.37 -11.23
CA CYS A 79 -6.61 1.00 -10.75
C CYS A 79 -6.94 1.99 -11.87
N THR A 80 -7.67 3.05 -11.56
CA THR A 80 -7.97 4.13 -12.51
C THR A 80 -6.67 4.84 -12.91
N GLN A 81 -6.21 4.60 -14.13
CA GLN A 81 -5.01 5.23 -14.67
C GLN A 81 -5.28 6.60 -15.32
N ASN A 82 -6.46 6.75 -15.92
CA ASN A 82 -6.80 7.91 -16.76
C ASN A 82 -7.45 9.05 -15.97
N ASP A 83 -6.96 9.34 -14.77
CA ASP A 83 -7.37 10.52 -14.01
C ASP A 83 -6.48 11.71 -14.33
N TYR A 84 -6.80 12.36 -15.45
CA TYR A 84 -6.00 13.43 -16.06
C TYR A 84 -5.79 14.61 -15.10
N VAL A 85 -6.86 15.15 -14.51
CA VAL A 85 -6.81 16.27 -13.56
C VAL A 85 -6.19 15.86 -12.22
N GLY A 86 -6.37 14.60 -11.78
CA GLY A 86 -5.77 14.12 -10.55
C GLY A 86 -4.26 14.09 -10.63
N LEU A 87 -3.75 13.47 -11.70
CA LEU A 87 -2.32 13.34 -11.95
C LEU A 87 -1.62 14.71 -12.12
N LEU A 88 -2.25 15.66 -12.82
CA LEU A 88 -1.71 17.02 -12.94
C LEU A 88 -1.64 17.74 -11.60
N ASN A 89 -2.68 17.64 -10.77
CA ASN A 89 -2.71 18.34 -9.48
C ASN A 89 -1.80 17.71 -8.41
N THR A 90 -1.45 16.43 -8.54
CA THR A 90 -0.63 15.72 -7.53
C THR A 90 0.82 15.52 -7.96
N HIS A 91 1.06 15.32 -9.26
CA HIS A 91 2.38 14.99 -9.81
C HIS A 91 2.83 15.95 -10.92
N GLY A 92 2.04 16.97 -11.27
CA GLY A 92 2.39 17.97 -12.27
C GLY A 92 2.39 17.45 -13.72
N THR A 93 2.01 16.19 -13.95
CA THR A 93 2.02 15.55 -15.27
C THR A 93 0.90 14.52 -15.38
N HIS A 94 0.33 14.37 -16.58
CA HIS A 94 -0.71 13.38 -16.88
C HIS A 94 -0.15 12.05 -17.43
N TYR A 95 1.16 12.00 -17.72
CA TYR A 95 1.83 10.83 -18.30
C TYR A 95 2.16 9.73 -17.28
N LEU A 96 2.07 10.03 -15.98
CA LEU A 96 2.45 9.10 -14.94
C LEU A 96 1.48 7.91 -14.88
N SER A 97 2.02 6.70 -14.97
CA SER A 97 1.28 5.45 -14.73
C SER A 97 1.51 4.97 -13.30
N MET A 98 0.43 4.56 -12.65
CA MET A 98 0.47 4.01 -11.29
C MET A 98 0.61 2.49 -11.35
N ASP A 99 1.78 1.98 -10.98
CA ASP A 99 2.06 0.54 -11.01
C ASP A 99 1.65 -0.17 -9.72
N LYS A 100 1.70 0.51 -8.56
CA LYS A 100 1.49 -0.07 -7.23
C LYS A 100 0.93 0.94 -6.20
N PRO A 101 0.31 0.46 -5.10
CA PRO A 101 -0.22 1.33 -4.04
C PRO A 101 0.83 1.86 -3.04
N HIS A 102 2.08 1.37 -3.08
CA HIS A 102 3.15 1.75 -2.14
C HIS A 102 2.81 1.56 -0.65
N SER A 103 2.08 0.49 -0.34
CA SER A 103 1.80 0.04 1.03
C SER A 103 1.59 -1.47 0.99
N LEU A 104 2.31 -2.21 1.83
CA LEU A 104 2.25 -3.67 1.88
C LEU A 104 0.82 -4.16 2.10
N TYR A 105 0.08 -3.52 3.00
CA TYR A 105 -1.29 -3.93 3.36
C TYR A 105 -2.28 -3.67 2.23
N LEU A 106 -2.24 -2.49 1.61
CA LEU A 106 -3.08 -2.20 0.44
C LEU A 106 -2.74 -3.12 -0.73
N GLN A 107 -1.45 -3.39 -0.95
CA GLN A 107 -1.01 -4.30 -1.99
C GLN A 107 -1.51 -5.73 -1.74
N MET A 108 -1.33 -6.28 -0.54
CA MET A 108 -1.86 -7.59 -0.18
C MET A 108 -3.40 -7.65 -0.30
N TRP A 109 -4.09 -6.58 0.08
CA TRP A 109 -5.55 -6.51 -0.01
C TRP A 109 -6.03 -6.60 -1.46
N ILE A 110 -5.43 -5.82 -2.35
CA ILE A 110 -5.85 -5.78 -3.75
C ILE A 110 -5.40 -7.04 -4.50
N ASP A 111 -4.18 -7.53 -4.24
CA ASP A 111 -3.60 -8.65 -4.96
C ASP A 111 -4.20 -10.00 -4.53
N ILE A 112 -4.31 -10.24 -3.22
CA ILE A 112 -4.69 -11.55 -2.66
C ILE A 112 -6.11 -11.52 -2.10
N GLY A 113 -6.47 -10.44 -1.41
CA GLY A 113 -7.81 -10.20 -0.90
C GLY A 113 -7.83 -9.71 0.54
N GLY A 114 -8.93 -9.06 0.93
CA GLY A 114 -9.13 -8.56 2.30
C GLY A 114 -9.08 -9.64 3.38
N ILE A 115 -9.62 -10.84 3.10
CA ILE A 115 -9.54 -11.98 4.03
C ILE A 115 -8.09 -12.35 4.34
N ALA A 116 -7.20 -12.34 3.34
CA ALA A 116 -5.79 -12.66 3.54
C ALA A 116 -5.10 -11.64 4.44
N VAL A 117 -5.41 -10.35 4.26
CA VAL A 117 -4.88 -9.29 5.13
C VAL A 117 -5.39 -9.45 6.55
N LEU A 118 -6.67 -9.75 6.75
CA LEU A 118 -7.23 -9.98 8.08
C LEU A 118 -6.59 -11.21 8.76
N ALA A 119 -6.35 -12.29 8.02
CA ALA A 119 -5.65 -13.47 8.55
C ALA A 119 -4.20 -13.13 8.94
N TYR A 120 -3.49 -12.36 8.12
CA TYR A 120 -2.15 -11.88 8.43
C TYR A 120 -2.13 -11.00 9.69
N LEU A 121 -3.05 -10.05 9.81
CA LEU A 121 -3.19 -9.20 11.00
C LEU A 121 -3.55 -10.02 12.24
N ALA A 122 -4.39 -11.06 12.10
CA ALA A 122 -4.72 -11.98 13.19
C ALA A 122 -3.50 -12.77 13.67
N LEU A 123 -2.63 -13.21 12.76
CA LEU A 123 -1.36 -13.88 13.10
C LEU A 123 -0.42 -12.94 13.87
N LEU A 124 -0.30 -11.68 13.43
CA LEU A 124 0.48 -10.68 14.15
C LEU A 124 -0.09 -10.43 15.55
N LEU A 125 -1.41 -10.24 15.67
CA LEU A 125 -2.08 -10.06 16.96
C LEU A 125 -1.88 -11.26 17.89
N PHE A 126 -2.01 -12.48 17.34
CA PHE A 126 -1.75 -13.71 18.09
C PHE A 126 -0.33 -13.73 18.66
N LEU A 127 0.68 -13.38 17.84
CA LEU A 127 2.06 -13.30 18.29
C LEU A 127 2.26 -12.25 19.39
N PHE A 128 1.64 -11.07 19.27
CA PHE A 128 1.68 -10.05 20.34
C PHE A 128 1.12 -10.61 21.66
N LEU A 129 -0.05 -11.25 21.62
CA LEU A 129 -0.67 -11.81 22.81
C LEU A 129 0.17 -12.93 23.43
N GLN A 130 0.73 -13.82 22.60
CA GLN A 130 1.65 -14.87 23.04
C GLN A 130 2.88 -14.27 23.75
N TYR A 131 3.53 -13.29 23.14
CA TYR A 131 4.69 -12.62 23.72
C TYR A 131 4.38 -11.96 25.06
N PHE A 132 3.27 -11.22 25.20
CA PHE A 132 2.92 -10.59 26.47
C PHE A 132 2.58 -11.59 27.57
N ARG A 133 1.95 -12.72 27.21
CA ARG A 133 1.70 -13.83 28.15
C ARG A 133 3.02 -14.45 28.63
N TRP A 134 3.91 -14.76 27.70
CA TRP A 134 5.24 -15.28 27.97
C TRP A 134 6.07 -14.34 28.85
N LYS A 135 6.10 -13.04 28.52
CA LYS A 135 6.83 -12.02 29.28
C LYS A 135 6.35 -11.92 30.73
N LYS A 136 5.03 -11.96 30.95
CA LYS A 136 4.44 -11.99 32.30
C LYS A 136 4.83 -13.25 33.08
N ALA A 137 4.89 -14.41 32.42
CA ALA A 137 5.29 -15.66 33.05
C ALA A 137 6.77 -15.63 33.47
N LYS A 138 7.69 -15.24 32.57
CA LYS A 138 9.13 -15.13 32.89
C LYS A 138 9.43 -14.13 34.00
N GLN A 139 8.74 -12.98 34.01
CA GLN A 139 8.91 -11.98 35.06
C GLN A 139 8.59 -12.55 36.46
N LYS A 140 7.64 -13.50 36.54
CA LYS A 140 7.30 -14.20 37.78
C LYS A 140 8.36 -15.21 38.22
N ASN A 141 9.02 -15.85 37.26
CA ASN A 141 10.04 -16.89 37.51
C ASN A 141 11.46 -16.34 37.74
N MET A 142 11.66 -15.02 37.69
CA MET A 142 12.96 -14.34 37.87
C MET A 142 14.08 -14.79 36.90
N GLU A 143 13.74 -15.38 35.75
CA GLU A 143 14.72 -15.78 34.74
C GLU A 143 15.10 -14.62 33.82
N LYS A 144 16.37 -14.21 33.85
CA LYS A 144 16.86 -13.04 33.10
C LYS A 144 17.43 -13.34 31.71
N ASP A 145 17.93 -14.55 31.44
CA ASP A 145 18.92 -14.72 30.37
C ASP A 145 18.35 -14.68 28.93
N ILE A 146 17.14 -15.19 28.71
CA ILE A 146 16.52 -15.26 27.36
C ILE A 146 15.60 -14.05 27.07
N SER A 147 15.30 -13.21 28.07
CA SER A 147 14.35 -12.10 27.93
C SER A 147 14.82 -11.01 26.96
N GLY A 148 16.13 -10.76 26.85
CA GLY A 148 16.67 -9.68 26.02
C GLY A 148 16.43 -9.89 24.53
N CYS A 149 16.73 -11.09 24.01
CA CYS A 149 16.60 -11.38 22.58
C CYS A 149 15.14 -11.30 22.09
N ALA A 150 14.19 -11.83 22.86
CA ALA A 150 12.76 -11.78 22.53
C ALA A 150 12.22 -10.35 22.49
N ASP A 151 12.68 -9.49 23.41
CA ASP A 151 12.29 -8.07 23.44
C ASP A 151 12.78 -7.32 22.19
N TRP A 152 14.03 -7.54 21.77
CA TRP A 152 14.58 -6.93 20.55
C TRP A 152 13.89 -7.42 19.27
N LEU A 153 13.56 -8.72 19.20
CA LEU A 153 12.78 -9.27 18.09
C LEU A 153 11.39 -8.65 18.02
N MET A 154 10.72 -8.47 19.16
CA MET A 154 9.41 -7.82 19.20
C MET A 154 9.48 -6.37 18.69
N VAL A 155 10.48 -5.59 19.14
CA VAL A 155 10.70 -4.22 18.64
C VAL A 155 10.91 -4.21 17.13
N SER A 156 11.68 -5.17 16.60
CA SER A 156 11.94 -5.29 15.16
C SER A 156 10.66 -5.58 14.36
N ILE A 157 9.79 -6.45 14.87
CA ILE A 157 8.50 -6.77 14.24
C ILE A 157 7.56 -5.56 14.28
N VAL A 158 7.48 -4.84 15.40
CA VAL A 158 6.70 -3.59 15.50
C VAL A 158 7.19 -2.55 14.49
N ALA A 159 8.52 -2.36 14.40
CA ALA A 159 9.12 -1.46 13.43
C ALA A 159 8.76 -1.86 11.99
N PHE A 160 8.80 -3.15 11.66
CA PHE A 160 8.40 -3.67 10.35
C PHE A 160 6.91 -3.42 10.05
N ILE A 161 6.02 -3.63 11.03
CA ILE A 161 4.58 -3.39 10.87
C ILE A 161 4.32 -1.92 10.50
N ILE A 162 4.97 -0.99 11.20
CA ILE A 162 4.85 0.46 10.94
C ILE A 162 5.45 0.81 9.58
N TYR A 163 6.65 0.30 9.27
CA TYR A 163 7.31 0.51 7.99
C TYR A 163 6.45 0.05 6.80
N SER A 164 5.77 -1.08 6.97
CA SER A 164 4.91 -1.71 5.96
C SER A 164 3.64 -0.94 5.63
N VAL A 165 3.23 0.02 6.47
CA VAL A 165 2.11 0.93 6.15
C VAL A 165 2.50 1.86 5.02
N LEU A 166 3.74 2.35 5.04
CA LEU A 166 4.23 3.38 4.14
C LEU A 166 5.00 2.83 2.94
N ASN A 167 5.39 1.54 2.98
CA ASN A 167 6.25 0.93 1.97
C ASN A 167 5.68 -0.40 1.48
N ASP A 168 6.04 -0.75 0.25
CA ASP A 168 5.72 -2.00 -0.41
C ASP A 168 6.61 -3.16 0.08
N SER A 169 6.28 -4.38 -0.36
CA SER A 169 7.09 -5.55 -0.06
C SER A 169 8.43 -5.49 -0.79
N LEU A 170 9.52 -5.45 -0.02
CA LEU A 170 10.84 -5.79 -0.53
C LEU A 170 11.14 -7.23 -0.14
N VAL A 171 11.53 -8.07 -1.11
CA VAL A 171 11.77 -9.51 -0.90
C VAL A 171 12.71 -9.75 0.28
N ALA A 172 13.78 -8.95 0.41
CA ALA A 172 14.72 -9.06 1.53
C ALA A 172 14.08 -8.69 2.88
N VAL A 173 13.31 -7.60 2.93
CA VAL A 173 12.76 -7.06 4.19
C VAL A 173 11.62 -7.93 4.70
N THR A 174 10.69 -8.31 3.83
CA THR A 174 9.55 -9.17 4.20
C THR A 174 10.02 -10.57 4.61
N PHE A 175 11.06 -11.11 3.96
CA PHE A 175 11.65 -12.39 4.34
C PHE A 175 12.31 -12.34 5.72
N LEU A 176 13.10 -11.30 6.01
CA LEU A 176 13.70 -11.11 7.34
C LEU A 176 12.64 -10.98 8.43
N ALA A 177 11.56 -10.23 8.16
CA ALA A 177 10.44 -10.09 9.10
C ALA A 177 9.78 -11.45 9.39
N ALA A 178 9.60 -12.30 8.38
CA ALA A 178 9.06 -13.65 8.56
C ALA A 178 9.98 -14.55 9.39
N ILE A 179 11.30 -14.45 9.22
CA ILE A 179 12.28 -15.16 10.06
C ILE A 179 12.16 -14.71 11.51
N PHE A 180 12.14 -13.39 11.77
CA PHE A 180 12.03 -12.86 13.12
C PHE A 180 10.71 -13.26 13.78
N PHE A 181 9.62 -13.25 13.02
CA PHE A 181 8.32 -13.77 13.46
C PHE A 181 8.44 -15.24 13.89
N GLY A 182 9.04 -16.09 13.06
CA GLY A 182 9.21 -17.52 13.35
C GLY A 182 10.07 -17.80 14.59
N ILE A 183 11.19 -17.09 14.74
CA ILE A 183 12.07 -17.21 15.91
C ILE A 183 11.32 -16.78 17.18
N LEU A 184 10.64 -15.63 17.16
CA LEU A 184 9.90 -15.14 18.31
C LEU A 184 8.75 -16.07 18.69
N PHE A 185 8.06 -16.64 17.70
CA PHE A 185 7.02 -17.64 17.91
C PHE A 185 7.58 -18.89 18.60
N GLY A 186 8.76 -19.37 18.18
CA GLY A 186 9.44 -20.50 18.82
C GLY A 186 9.78 -20.23 20.28
N ILE A 187 10.45 -19.11 20.57
CA ILE A 187 10.86 -18.73 21.94
C ILE A 187 9.64 -18.56 22.87
N THR A 188 8.55 -17.97 22.36
CA THR A 188 7.34 -17.71 23.16
C THR A 188 6.40 -18.91 23.26
N GLY A 189 6.58 -19.92 22.40
CA GLY A 189 5.77 -21.14 22.34
C GLY A 189 6.31 -22.30 23.18
N GLU A 190 7.58 -22.25 23.61
CA GLU A 190 8.12 -23.24 24.54
C GLU A 190 7.37 -23.17 25.88
N LYS A 191 6.73 -24.29 26.24
CA LYS A 191 6.13 -24.48 27.56
C LYS A 191 7.22 -24.98 28.50
N GLU A 192 7.63 -24.16 29.44
CA GLU A 192 8.23 -24.63 30.70
C GLU A 192 7.21 -25.43 31.52
#